data_AF-A0A968R0F1-F1
#
_entry.id   AF-A0A968R0F1-F1
#
_cell.length_a   1.000
_cell.length_b   1.000
_cell.length_c   1.000
_cell.angle_alpha   90.00
_cell.angle_beta   90.00
_cell.angle_gamma   90.00
#
_symmetry.space_group_name_H-M   'P 1'
#
loop_
_entity.id
_entity.type
_entity.pdbx_description
1 polymer ?
#
loop_
_entity_poly.entity_id
_entity_poly.type
_entity_poly.pdbx_seq_one_letter_code
_entity_poly.pdbx_strand_id
1 'polypeptide(L)' 'MPAISGYQERQARSILKRLIEQSLLVADSPKSAVRLGFPTVAVEQWFPQLWAD' A
#
# COMPACT_ATOMS: atom_id res chain seq x y z
N MET A 1 -4.64 -13.49 15.63
CA MET A 1 -4.59 -13.68 14.16
C MET A 1 -3.15 -13.51 13.71
N PRO A 2 -2.62 -14.34 12.81
CA PRO A 2 -1.31 -14.06 12.23
C PRO A 2 -1.38 -12.71 11.50
N ALA A 3 -0.39 -11.85 11.71
CA ALA A 3 -0.29 -10.58 11.00
C ALA A 3 -0.11 -10.85 9.49
N ILE A 4 -0.77 -10.06 8.64
CA ILE A 4 -0.77 -10.22 7.17
C ILE A 4 0.65 -10.38 6.59
N SER A 5 1.64 -9.71 7.18
CA SER A 5 3.03 -9.73 6.71
C SER A 5 3.98 -10.61 7.52
N GLY A 6 3.53 -11.21 8.64
CA GLY A 6 4.40 -11.98 9.54
C GLY A 6 5.52 -11.17 10.25
N TYR A 7 5.55 -9.85 10.08
CA TYR A 7 6.59 -9.00 10.67
C TYR A 7 6.31 -8.62 12.13
N GLN A 8 7.37 -8.37 12.87
CA GLN A 8 7.25 -7.74 14.18
C GLN A 8 6.72 -6.30 14.07
N GLU A 9 6.06 -5.84 15.12
CA GLU A 9 5.33 -4.58 15.18
C GLU A 9 6.13 -3.37 14.68
N ARG A 10 7.41 -3.23 15.06
CA ARG A 10 8.28 -2.13 14.61
C ARG A 10 8.52 -2.17 13.09
N GLN A 11 8.77 -3.37 12.55
CA GLN A 11 9.03 -3.55 11.13
C GLN A 11 7.74 -3.37 10.32
N ALA A 12 6.61 -3.87 10.83
CA ALA A 12 5.29 -3.66 10.23
C ALA A 12 4.96 -2.16 10.11
N ARG A 13 5.20 -1.37 11.16
CA ARG A 13 5.02 0.10 11.11
C ARG A 13 5.95 0.80 10.12
N SER A 14 7.20 0.36 10.03
CA SER A 14 8.16 0.89 9.05
C SER A 14 7.68 0.64 7.61
N ILE A 15 7.20 -0.57 7.33
CA ILE A 15 6.68 -0.94 6.02
C ILE A 15 5.40 -0.18 5.70
N LEU A 16 4.46 -0.10 6.64
CA LEU A 16 3.22 0.66 6.48
C LEU A 16 3.52 2.12 6.12
N LYS A 17 4.44 2.75 6.84
CA LYS A 17 4.88 4.13 6.55
C LYS A 17 5.43 4.26 5.13
N ARG A 18 6.33 3.37 4.71
CA ARG A 18 6.92 3.40 3.36
C ARG A 18 5.88 3.21 2.26
N LEU A 19 4.93 2.30 2.46
CA LEU A 19 3.84 2.09 1.49
C LEU A 19 2.93 3.32 1.37
N ILE A 20 2.68 4.04 2.47
CA ILE A 20 1.95 5.31 2.46
C ILE A 20 2.74 6.41 1.75
N GLU A 21 4.03 6.54 2.04
CA GLU A 21 4.91 7.50 1.36
C GLU A 21 4.97 7.27 -0.16
N GLN A 22 4.87 6.01 -0.60
CA GLN A 22 4.81 5.63 -2.01
C GLN A 22 3.40 5.69 -2.62
N SER A 23 2.39 6.14 -1.87
CA SER A 23 0.99 6.16 -2.29
C SER A 23 0.41 4.79 -2.69
N LEU A 24 1.08 3.68 -2.34
CA LEU A 24 0.58 2.31 -2.53
C LEU A 24 -0.51 1.97 -1.52
N LEU A 25 -0.44 2.60 -0.35
CA LEU A 25 -1.52 2.65 0.64
C LEU A 25 -1.86 4.11 0.93
N VAL A 26 -3.11 4.39 1.26
CA VAL A 26 -3.59 5.73 1.63
C VAL A 26 -4.43 5.68 2.90
N ALA A 27 -4.42 6.76 3.68
CA ALA A 27 -5.17 6.89 4.92
C ALA A 27 -5.63 8.34 5.09
N ASP A 28 -6.84 8.54 5.64
CA ASP A 28 -7.36 9.88 5.91
C ASP A 28 -6.74 10.49 7.17
N SER A 29 -6.19 9.65 8.07
CA SER A 29 -5.49 10.08 9.28
C SER A 29 -4.49 9.02 9.77
N PRO A 30 -3.58 9.34 10.70
CA PRO A 30 -2.63 8.37 11.25
C PRO A 30 -3.25 7.17 11.97
N LYS A 31 -4.51 7.25 12.40
CA LYS A 31 -5.21 6.18 13.16
C LYS A 31 -6.33 5.50 12.36
N SER A 32 -6.62 5.95 11.15
CA SER A 32 -7.67 5.32 10.33
C SER A 32 -7.17 4.04 9.68
N ALA A 33 -8.12 3.19 9.27
CA ALA A 33 -7.81 2.08 8.37
C ALA A 33 -7.16 2.58 7.07
N VAL A 34 -6.28 1.78 6.50
CA VAL A 34 -5.66 2.06 5.21
C VAL A 34 -6.47 1.49 4.06
N ARG A 35 -6.40 2.16 2.91
CA ARG A 35 -6.96 1.72 1.63
C ARG A 35 -5.84 1.52 0.63
N LEU A 36 -6.06 0.70 -0.40
CA LEU A 36 -5.14 0.59 -1.53
C LEU A 36 -5.09 1.93 -2.29
N GLY A 37 -3.89 2.37 -2.62
CA GLY A 37 -3.67 3.43 -3.58
C GLY A 37 -3.23 2.86 -4.92
N PHE A 38 -3.55 3.59 -5.99
CA PHE A 38 -3.25 3.20 -7.37
C PHE A 38 -2.41 4.30 -8.06
N PRO A 39 -1.16 4.52 -7.61
CA PRO A 39 -0.28 5.48 -8.26
C PRO A 39 0.08 4.97 -9.66
N THR A 40 0.28 5.88 -10.62
CA THR A 40 0.50 5.53 -12.04
C THR A 40 1.58 4.46 -12.23
N VAL A 41 2.71 4.58 -11.52
CA VAL A 41 3.83 3.63 -11.57
C VAL A 41 3.43 2.20 -11.17
N ALA A 42 2.49 2.05 -10.24
CA ALA A 42 2.00 0.75 -9.81
C ALA A 42 0.91 0.24 -10.75
N VAL A 43 0.04 1.13 -11.22
CA VAL A 43 -1.05 0.78 -12.14
C VAL A 43 -0.51 0.21 -13.44
N GLU A 44 0.52 0.83 -14.02
CA GLU A 44 1.18 0.34 -15.23
C GLU A 44 1.74 -1.08 -15.08
N GLN A 45 2.28 -1.40 -13.90
CA GLN A 45 2.86 -2.71 -13.62
C GLN A 45 1.82 -3.77 -13.23
N TRP A 46 0.80 -3.39 -12.45
CA TRP A 46 -0.22 -4.31 -11.94
C TRP A 46 -1.31 -4.61 -12.95
N PHE A 47 -1.64 -3.64 -13.80
CA PHE A 47 -2.71 -3.73 -14.78
C PHE A 47 -2.21 -3.35 -16.18
N PRO A 48 -1.32 -4.16 -16.79
CA PRO A 48 -0.71 -3.85 -18.08
C PRO A 48 -1.72 -3.71 -19.22
N GLN A 49 -2.96 -4.20 -19.05
CA GLN A 49 -4.04 -4.12 -20.03
C GLN A 49 -5.10 -3.06 -19.69
N LEU A 50 -4.90 -2.24 -18.64
CA LEU A 50 -5.91 -1.26 -18.20
C LEU A 50 -6.23 -0.20 -19.27
N TRP A 51 -5.27 0.07 -20.16
CA TRP A 51 -5.36 1.05 -21.23
C TRP A 51 -5.23 0.41 -22.62
N ALA A 52 -5.34 -0.91 -22.72
CA ALA A 52 -5.32 -1.57 -24.02
C ALA A 52 -6.69 -1.39 -24.70
N ASP A 53 -6.71 -0.69 -25.84
CA ASP A 53 -7.87 -0.55 -26.74
C ASP A 53 -8.25 -1.89 -27.40
#